data_AF-A0A067XNP1-F1
#
_entry.id   AF-A0A067XNP1-F1
#
_cell.length_a   1.000
_cell.length_b   1.000
_cell.length_c   1.000
_cell.angle_alpha   90.00
_cell.angle_beta   90.00
_cell.angle_gamma   90.00
#
_symmetry.space_group_name_H-M   'P 1'
#
loop_
_entity.id
_entity.type
_entity.pdbx_description
1 polymer ?
#
loop_
_entity_poly.entity_id
_entity_poly.type
_entity_poly.pdbx_seq_one_letter_code
_entity_poly.pdbx_strand_id
1 'polypeptide(L)'
;VIARILPEEDMPYLPDGTPVEIVLNPLGVPSRMNVGQILETHLGWAAHALGLFFATPVFDGAREAEIKGWLESAALPSSGKTQLFDGINGEPFEQDVTVGYIYMLKLSHLVDDKIHARSIGPYSLITQQPLGGKAQFGGQRFGE
;
A
#
# COMPACT_ATOMS: atom_id res chain seq x y z
N VAL A 1 -4.43 4.13 4.37
CA VAL A 1 -4.19 5.52 4.85
C VAL A 1 -2.69 5.74 4.81
N ILE A 2 -2.23 6.87 4.29
CA ILE A 2 -0.81 7.21 4.26
C ILE A 2 -0.41 7.68 5.66
N ALA A 3 0.59 7.05 6.27
CA ALA A 3 1.03 7.37 7.62
C ALA A 3 2.18 8.40 7.64
N ARG A 4 3.11 8.28 6.69
CA ARG A 4 4.26 9.17 6.53
C ARG A 4 4.62 9.24 5.05
N ILE A 5 5.08 10.40 4.61
CA ILE A 5 5.73 10.61 3.32
C ILE A 5 7.20 10.86 3.63
N LEU A 6 8.08 10.07 3.02
CA LEU A 6 9.52 10.19 3.16
C LEU A 6 10.09 10.80 1.87
N PRO A 7 11.22 11.52 1.97
CA PRO A 7 11.97 11.92 0.78
C PRO A 7 12.63 10.69 0.14
N GLU A 8 13.01 10.80 -1.13
CA GLU A 8 13.52 9.67 -1.92
C GLU A 8 14.82 9.09 -1.36
N GLU A 9 15.70 9.96 -0.82
CA GLU A 9 16.97 9.59 -0.21
C GLU A 9 16.83 8.74 1.07
N ASP A 10 15.71 8.84 1.78
CA ASP A 10 15.46 8.07 3.01
C ASP A 10 14.79 6.72 2.72
N MET A 11 14.37 6.47 1.47
CA MET A 11 13.68 5.23 1.11
C MET A 11 14.67 4.08 0.98
N PRO A 12 14.29 2.86 1.43
CA PRO A 12 15.06 1.67 1.14
C PRO A 12 15.26 1.49 -0.36
N TYR A 13 16.46 1.07 -0.77
CA TYR A 13 16.81 0.93 -2.17
C TYR A 13 17.31 -0.48 -2.51
N LEU A 14 17.11 -0.84 -3.77
CA LEU A 14 17.54 -2.09 -4.37
C LEU A 14 19.06 -2.06 -4.68
N PRO A 15 19.70 -3.21 -4.94
CA PRO A 15 21.13 -3.26 -5.25
C PRO A 15 21.55 -2.48 -6.50
N ASP A 16 20.60 -2.17 -7.39
CA ASP A 16 20.77 -1.32 -8.56
C ASP A 16 20.70 0.18 -8.24
N GLY A 17 20.42 0.55 -6.98
CA GLY A 17 20.25 1.92 -6.51
C GLY A 17 18.83 2.46 -6.60
N THR A 18 17.87 1.69 -7.13
CA THR A 18 16.49 2.15 -7.30
C THR A 18 15.76 2.17 -5.95
N PRO A 19 15.24 3.31 -5.48
CA PRO A 19 14.46 3.39 -4.25
C PRO A 19 13.08 2.77 -4.42
N VAL A 20 12.54 2.17 -3.36
CA VAL A 20 11.16 1.68 -3.35
C VAL A 20 10.16 2.83 -3.19
N GLU A 21 8.96 2.70 -3.76
CA GLU A 21 7.97 3.78 -3.73
C GLU A 21 6.98 3.66 -2.56
N ILE A 22 6.62 2.42 -2.16
CA ILE A 22 5.61 2.14 -1.13
C ILE A 22 6.09 0.99 -0.26
N VAL A 23 6.05 1.20 1.07
CA VAL A 23 6.33 0.15 2.05
C VAL A 23 5.02 -0.33 2.68
N LEU A 24 4.77 -1.64 2.60
CA LEU A 24 3.59 -2.29 3.16
C LEU A 24 3.95 -3.07 4.44
N ASN A 25 3.03 -3.07 5.41
CA ASN A 25 3.22 -3.85 6.63
C ASN A 25 3.01 -5.35 6.36
N PRO A 26 4.01 -6.22 6.62
CA PRO A 26 3.91 -7.65 6.34
C PRO A 26 2.82 -8.37 7.15
N LEU A 27 2.43 -7.85 8.32
CA LEU A 27 1.38 -8.47 9.16
C LEU A 27 -0.01 -8.49 8.49
N GLY A 28 -0.22 -7.64 7.48
CA GLY A 28 -1.49 -7.55 6.74
C GLY A 28 -1.78 -8.76 5.86
N VAL A 29 -0.76 -9.53 5.45
CA VAL A 29 -0.94 -10.67 4.54
C VAL A 29 -1.36 -11.94 5.27
N PRO A 30 -0.65 -12.42 6.32
CA PRO A 30 -1.02 -13.66 7.01
C PRO A 30 -2.37 -13.55 7.73
N SER A 31 -2.66 -12.39 8.31
CA SER A 31 -3.90 -12.16 9.06
C SER A 31 -5.17 -12.17 8.19
N ARG A 32 -5.03 -11.90 6.89
CA ARG A 32 -6.15 -11.79 5.94
C ARG A 32 -6.17 -12.88 4.88
N MET A 33 -5.18 -13.77 4.89
CA MET A 33 -5.00 -14.83 3.89
C MET A 33 -4.95 -14.31 2.44
N ASN A 34 -4.46 -13.08 2.22
CA ASN A 34 -4.38 -12.48 0.89
C ASN A 34 -3.08 -12.86 0.17
N VAL A 35 -2.91 -14.15 -0.14
CA VAL A 35 -1.72 -14.67 -0.83
C VAL A 35 -1.59 -14.12 -2.24
N GLY A 36 -2.72 -13.81 -2.89
CA GLY A 36 -2.75 -13.21 -4.23
C GLY A 36 -1.95 -11.91 -4.32
N GLN A 37 -1.88 -11.12 -3.25
CA GLN A 37 -1.07 -9.91 -3.18
C GLN A 37 0.42 -10.20 -3.43
N ILE A 38 0.96 -11.28 -2.86
CA ILE A 38 2.37 -11.66 -3.04
C ILE A 38 2.59 -12.19 -4.45
N LEU A 39 1.67 -13.01 -4.95
CA LEU A 39 1.75 -13.58 -6.30
C LEU A 39 1.70 -12.49 -7.38
N GLU A 40 0.82 -11.50 -7.22
CA GLU A 40 0.74 -10.32 -8.08
C GLU A 40 2.05 -9.53 -8.02
N THR A 41 2.58 -9.27 -6.82
CA THR A 41 3.83 -8.52 -6.62
C THR A 41 5.00 -9.16 -7.39
N HIS A 42 5.12 -10.49 -7.32
CA HIS A 42 6.17 -11.24 -8.01
C HIS A 42 5.97 -11.25 -9.54
N LEU A 43 4.75 -11.54 -10.00
CA LEU A 43 4.46 -11.57 -11.43
C LEU A 43 4.60 -10.18 -12.06
N GLY A 44 4.17 -9.13 -11.35
CA GLY A 44 4.34 -7.74 -11.74
C GLY A 44 5.81 -7.34 -11.85
N TRP A 45 6.68 -7.87 -10.98
CA TRP A 45 8.11 -7.64 -11.07
C TRP A 45 8.74 -8.26 -12.31
N ALA A 46 8.40 -9.53 -12.60
CA ALA A 46 8.80 -10.17 -13.85
C ALA A 46 8.26 -9.43 -15.08
N ALA A 47 7.01 -8.96 -15.02
CA ALA A 47 6.36 -8.19 -16.09
C ALA A 47 7.12 -6.90 -16.41
N HIS A 48 7.48 -6.15 -15.37
CA HIS A 48 8.23 -4.90 -15.51
C HIS A 48 9.63 -5.15 -16.08
N ALA A 49 10.36 -6.15 -15.56
CA ALA A 49 11.71 -6.47 -16.00
C ALA A 49 11.75 -6.96 -17.47
N LEU A 50 10.73 -7.71 -17.92
CA LEU A 50 10.64 -8.23 -19.29
C LEU A 50 9.91 -7.29 -20.26
N GLY A 51 9.28 -6.21 -19.78
CA GLY A 51 8.44 -5.32 -20.59
C GLY A 51 7.19 -6.01 -21.14
N LEU A 52 6.62 -6.95 -20.40
CA LEU A 52 5.46 -7.75 -20.80
C LEU A 52 4.21 -7.36 -20.01
N PHE A 53 3.05 -7.71 -20.57
CA PHE A 53 1.76 -7.63 -19.86
C PHE A 53 1.21 -9.04 -19.69
N PHE A 54 0.80 -9.36 -18.46
CA PHE A 54 0.16 -10.64 -18.14
C PHE A 54 -1.35 -10.48 -17.99
N ALA A 55 -2.10 -11.46 -18.48
CA ALA A 55 -3.52 -11.60 -18.24
C ALA A 55 -3.77 -12.87 -17.43
N THR A 56 -4.30 -12.73 -16.21
CA THR A 56 -4.63 -13.84 -15.31
C THR A 56 -6.14 -13.90 -15.08
N PRO A 57 -6.85 -14.85 -15.70
CA PRO A 57 -8.28 -15.08 -15.46
C PRO A 57 -8.57 -15.42 -13.99
N VAL A 58 -9.76 -15.02 -13.51
CA VAL A 58 -10.19 -15.14 -12.09
C VAL A 58 -10.18 -16.58 -11.55
N PHE A 59 -10.30 -17.58 -12.43
CA PHE A 59 -10.37 -19.00 -12.05
C PHE A 59 -9.29 -19.89 -12.69
N ASP A 60 -8.41 -19.31 -13.50
CA ASP A 60 -7.28 -19.99 -14.14
C ASP A 60 -6.06 -19.07 -14.12
N GLY A 61 -5.70 -18.65 -12.90
CA GLY A 61 -4.61 -17.72 -12.66
C GLY A 61 -3.24 -18.37 -12.81
N ALA A 62 -2.22 -17.52 -12.92
CA ALA A 62 -0.83 -17.96 -12.98
C ALA A 62 -0.49 -18.81 -11.74
N ARG A 63 0.03 -20.02 -11.98
CA ARG A 63 0.45 -20.92 -10.90
C ARG A 63 1.77 -20.45 -10.31
N GLU A 64 2.02 -20.78 -9.05
CA GLU A 64 3.27 -20.41 -8.37
C GLU A 64 4.51 -20.87 -9.16
N ALA A 65 4.49 -22.09 -9.71
CA ALA A 65 5.59 -22.61 -10.51
C ALA A 65 5.83 -21.80 -11.79
N GLU A 66 4.77 -21.30 -12.42
CA GLU A 66 4.87 -20.46 -13.62
C GLU A 66 5.46 -19.09 -13.26
N ILE A 67 4.99 -18.47 -12.17
CA ILE A 67 5.52 -17.19 -11.68
C ILE A 67 7.01 -17.31 -11.37
N LYS A 68 7.44 -18.39 -10.71
CA LYS A 68 8.87 -18.65 -10.46
C LYS A 68 9.66 -18.78 -11.75
N GLY A 69 9.13 -19.51 -12.74
CA GLY A 69 9.77 -19.61 -14.07
C GLY A 69 9.89 -18.26 -14.79
N TRP A 70 8.90 -17.38 -14.64
CA TRP A 70 8.95 -16.02 -15.18
C TRP A 70 9.97 -15.13 -14.45
N LEU A 71 10.07 -15.22 -13.12
CA LEU A 71 11.12 -14.53 -12.36
C LEU A 71 12.51 -14.96 -12.80
N GLU A 72 12.75 -16.27 -12.95
CA GLU A 72 14.02 -16.80 -13.43
C GLU A 72 14.33 -16.33 -14.87
N SER A 73 13.32 -16.32 -15.74
CA SER A 73 13.45 -15.81 -17.12
C SER A 73 13.78 -14.31 -17.16
N ALA A 74 13.37 -13.55 -16.13
CA ALA A 74 13.67 -12.14 -15.95
C ALA A 74 15.02 -11.89 -15.23
N ALA A 75 15.81 -12.93 -14.96
CA ALA A 75 17.03 -12.86 -14.14
C ALA A 75 16.81 -12.31 -12.72
N LEU A 76 15.61 -12.54 -12.16
CA LEU A 76 15.23 -12.16 -10.81
C LEU A 76 15.27 -13.38 -9.85
N PRO A 77 15.39 -13.15 -8.53
CA PRO A 77 15.36 -14.24 -7.54
C PRO A 77 14.03 -15.01 -7.58
N SER A 78 14.09 -16.34 -7.68
CA SER A 78 12.89 -17.20 -7.72
C SER A 78 12.06 -17.17 -6.43
N SER A 79 12.65 -16.71 -5.32
CA SER A 79 11.95 -16.47 -4.05
C SER A 79 11.08 -15.20 -4.07
N GLY A 80 11.29 -14.30 -5.05
CA GLY A 80 10.71 -12.95 -5.08
C GLY A 80 11.22 -12.04 -3.95
N LYS A 81 12.34 -12.42 -3.32
CA LYS A 81 13.00 -11.63 -2.28
C LYS A 81 14.36 -11.16 -2.76
N THR A 82 14.75 -9.98 -2.33
CA THR A 82 16.06 -9.38 -2.62
C THR A 82 16.60 -8.69 -1.39
N GLN A 83 17.92 -8.53 -1.35
CA GLN A 83 18.57 -7.68 -0.37
C GLN A 83 18.18 -6.23 -0.65
N LEU A 84 17.71 -5.54 0.39
CA LEU A 84 17.49 -4.09 0.38
C LEU A 84 18.56 -3.43 1.25
N PHE A 85 18.82 -2.17 0.97
CA PHE A 85 19.68 -1.31 1.77
C PHE A 85 18.85 -0.18 2.36
N ASP A 86 19.15 0.19 3.61
CA ASP A 86 18.51 1.31 4.27
C ASP A 86 19.08 2.64 3.73
N GLY A 87 18.19 3.56 3.33
CA GLY A 87 18.55 4.86 2.76
C GLY A 87 19.27 5.79 3.74
N ILE A 88 19.07 5.60 5.05
CA ILE A 88 19.60 6.51 6.07
C ILE A 88 21.04 6.15 6.44
N ASN A 89 21.32 4.87 6.71
CA ASN A 89 22.65 4.41 7.15
C ASN A 89 23.45 3.70 6.04
N GLY A 90 22.81 3.29 4.95
CA GLY A 90 23.43 2.53 3.85
C GLY A 90 23.69 1.06 4.16
N GLU A 91 23.24 0.55 5.31
CA GLU A 91 23.47 -0.85 5.69
C GLU A 91 22.42 -1.77 5.06
N PRO A 92 22.78 -3.01 4.68
CA PRO A 92 21.80 -3.98 4.23
C PRO A 92 20.89 -4.44 5.37
N PHE A 93 19.62 -4.70 5.07
CA PHE A 93 18.72 -5.33 6.03
C PHE A 93 19.18 -6.76 6.38
N GLU A 94 18.91 -7.19 7.62
CA GLU A 94 19.29 -8.53 8.11
C GLU A 94 18.64 -9.68 7.34
N GLN A 95 17.46 -9.44 6.75
CA GLN A 95 16.68 -10.44 6.02
C GLN A 95 16.34 -9.94 4.63
N ASP A 96 16.31 -10.86 3.67
CA ASP A 96 15.83 -10.54 2.32
C ASP A 96 14.36 -10.14 2.37
N VAL A 97 14.05 -9.05 1.66
CA VAL A 97 12.74 -8.42 1.65
C VAL A 97 12.04 -8.77 0.34
N THR A 98 10.73 -9.04 0.43
CA THR A 98 9.89 -9.21 -0.76
C THR A 98 9.69 -7.84 -1.41
N VAL A 99 10.14 -7.71 -2.66
CA VAL A 99 10.01 -6.51 -3.48
C VAL A 99 9.31 -6.91 -4.79
N GLY A 100 8.64 -5.96 -5.41
CA GLY A 100 8.04 -6.15 -6.73
C GLY A 100 7.04 -5.06 -7.04
N TYR A 101 6.18 -5.32 -8.03
CA TYR A 101 5.24 -4.34 -8.54
C TYR A 101 3.81 -4.79 -8.27
N ILE A 102 3.03 -3.91 -7.64
CA ILE A 102 1.63 -4.15 -7.31
C ILE A 102 0.77 -3.01 -7.81
N TYR A 103 -0.45 -3.31 -8.25
CA TYR A 103 -1.38 -2.29 -8.70
C TYR A 103 -2.07 -1.59 -7.51
N MET A 104 -1.85 -0.28 -7.36
CA MET A 104 -2.41 0.52 -6.27
C MET A 104 -3.52 1.44 -6.75
N LEU A 105 -4.66 1.42 -6.05
CA LEU A 105 -5.81 2.29 -6.31
C LEU A 105 -5.89 3.45 -5.31
N LYS A 106 -6.09 4.67 -5.82
CA LYS A 106 -6.45 5.83 -5.00
C LYS A 106 -7.96 5.88 -4.80
N LEU A 107 -8.41 5.71 -3.55
CA LEU A 107 -9.82 5.83 -3.17
C LEU A 107 -10.20 7.29 -2.90
N SER A 108 -11.48 7.64 -3.09
CA SER A 108 -11.99 9.01 -2.94
C SER A 108 -12.08 9.52 -1.50
N HIS A 109 -11.76 8.70 -0.51
CA HIS A 109 -11.88 9.04 0.91
C HIS A 109 -10.70 9.90 1.41
N LEU A 110 -10.68 11.17 1.03
CA LEU A 110 -9.64 12.13 1.40
C LEU A 110 -9.84 12.70 2.82
N VAL A 111 -8.75 13.16 3.43
CA VAL A 111 -8.76 13.76 4.78
C VAL A 111 -9.43 15.13 4.76
N ASP A 112 -9.25 15.90 3.69
CA ASP A 112 -9.83 17.25 3.52
C ASP A 112 -11.36 17.23 3.61
N ASP A 113 -11.98 16.18 3.06
CA ASP A 113 -13.43 15.99 3.12
C ASP A 113 -13.90 15.59 4.53
N LYS A 114 -13.02 15.01 5.35
CA LYS A 114 -13.34 14.46 6.67
C LYS A 114 -13.01 15.38 7.84
N ILE A 115 -12.02 16.27 7.72
CA ILE A 115 -11.66 17.19 8.80
C ILE A 115 -12.88 18.08 9.11
N HIS A 116 -13.28 18.09 10.38
CA HIS A 116 -14.36 18.90 10.90
C HIS A 116 -14.09 19.23 12.37
N ALA A 117 -14.23 20.50 12.73
CA ALA A 117 -14.13 20.97 14.10
C ALA A 117 -15.21 22.02 14.35
N ARG A 118 -15.76 22.04 15.56
CA ARG A 118 -16.76 23.01 15.98
C ARG A 118 -16.42 23.55 17.36
N SER A 119 -16.39 24.88 17.47
CA SER A 119 -16.32 25.58 18.76
C SER A 119 -17.73 26.06 19.17
N ILE A 120 -18.32 26.98 18.41
CA ILE A 120 -19.68 27.48 18.57
C ILE A 120 -20.39 27.41 17.21
N GLY A 121 -21.70 27.23 17.17
CA GLY A 121 -22.45 27.14 15.92
C GLY A 121 -23.96 27.12 16.12
N PRO A 122 -24.75 26.84 15.07
CA PRO A 122 -26.20 26.83 15.14
C PRO A 122 -26.73 25.70 16.04
N TYR A 123 -27.88 25.96 16.65
CA TYR A 123 -28.60 25.06 17.54
C TYR A 123 -30.00 24.78 16.99
N SER A 124 -30.52 23.61 17.30
CA SER A 124 -31.91 23.24 17.04
C SER A 124 -32.85 24.11 17.85
N LEU A 125 -33.89 24.66 17.21
CA LEU A 125 -34.91 25.48 17.87
C LEU A 125 -35.72 24.71 18.92
N ILE A 126 -35.85 23.40 18.75
CA ILE A 126 -36.68 22.55 19.62
C ILE A 126 -35.90 22.12 20.85
N THR A 127 -34.71 21.54 20.64
CA THR A 127 -33.94 20.89 21.71
C THR A 127 -32.82 21.76 22.26
N GLN A 128 -32.52 22.89 21.63
CA GLN A 128 -31.34 23.72 21.93
C GLN A 128 -30.04 22.90 21.94
N GLN A 129 -29.98 21.83 21.13
CA GLN A 129 -28.79 21.02 20.90
C GLN A 129 -28.09 21.45 19.60
N PRO A 130 -26.76 21.28 19.50
CA PRO A 130 -26.03 21.47 18.24
C PRO A 130 -26.68 20.75 17.06
N LEU A 131 -26.73 21.39 15.89
CA LEU A 131 -27.15 20.74 14.65
C LEU A 131 -26.21 19.58 14.27
N GLY A 132 -26.65 18.70 13.37
CA GLY A 132 -25.88 17.55 12.90
C GLY A 132 -25.16 17.80 11.58
N GLY A 133 -23.98 17.21 11.42
CA GLY A 133 -23.26 17.16 10.14
C GLY A 133 -22.36 18.36 9.83
N LYS A 134 -21.26 18.08 9.10
CA LYS A 134 -20.24 19.07 8.71
C LYS A 134 -20.83 20.24 7.90
N ALA A 135 -21.75 19.94 6.98
CA ALA A 135 -22.37 20.95 6.11
C ALA A 135 -23.16 22.03 6.86
N GLN A 136 -23.64 21.73 8.07
CA GLN A 136 -24.42 22.66 8.90
C GLN A 136 -23.58 23.28 10.04
N PHE A 137 -22.25 23.13 10.01
CA PHE A 137 -21.38 23.43 11.15
C PHE A 137 -21.89 22.74 12.44
N GLY A 138 -22.39 21.51 12.29
CA GLY A 138 -22.97 20.71 13.35
C GLY A 138 -21.94 20.15 14.33
N GLY A 139 -22.38 19.82 15.53
CA GLY A 139 -21.54 19.23 16.58
C GLY A 139 -21.33 17.72 16.38
N GLN A 140 -20.36 17.17 17.10
CA GLN A 140 -20.23 15.72 17.25
C GLN A 140 -21.25 15.25 18.28
N ARG A 141 -21.96 14.17 17.97
CA ARG A 141 -22.88 13.55 18.93
C ARG A 141 -22.07 12.84 20.00
N PHE A 142 -22.31 13.19 21.26
CA PHE A 142 -21.90 12.41 22.42
C PHE A 142 -23.09 11.52 22.80
N GLY A 143 -23.04 10.24 22.38
CA GLY A 143 -24.11 9.26 22.62
C GLY A 143 -23.95 8.54 23.96
N GLU A 144 -24.93 7.69 24.27
CA GLU A 144 -24.78 6.59 25.22
C GLU A 144 -23.93 5.47 24.61
#